data_AF-A0AAV8RPL0-F1
#
_entry.id   AF-A0AAV8RPL0-F1
#
_cell.length_a   1.000
_cell.length_b   1.000
_cell.length_c   1.000
_cell.angle_alpha   90.00
_cell.angle_beta   90.00
_cell.angle_gamma   90.00
#
_symmetry.space_group_name_H-M   'P 1'
#
loop_
_entity.id
_entity.type
_entity.pdbx_description
1 polymer ?
#
loop_
_entity_poly.entity_id
_entity_poly.type
_entity_poly.pdbx_seq_one_letter_code
_entity_poly.pdbx_strand_id
1 'polypeptide(L)'
;MALRSLDNALRTTVEQRPKKVPKVAATPPAAKSSDVRTNNENTPPPAPPVDQSVEYVASEDLKPPADPDTRMEVLLDELSSKDWMQVCEALNDLRRMALHHSSLLVPILGNVTEVIVRAMKSPRSALCKTSIMASADIFHCFGHLLLFTTEKNSFGQLLLQLLLKASQDKRFLCDEAEKALEKMAVSVSPLPLLKELQSYVHHANHRVRAKAAVAMSKCVSKMGIEVMKGFGLTTLLQVAAELLSDRLPEAREAARSIINSIYREFSNGSNIKDDDESVAAAESWQNFCASNLPPIAAQSVAKIVSL
;
A
#
# COMPACT_ATOMS: atom_id res chain seq x y z
N MET A 1 24.58 -39.76 35.71
CA MET A 1 24.06 -39.69 34.33
C MET A 1 22.61 -39.23 34.39
N ALA A 2 22.20 -38.43 33.40
CA ALA A 2 21.13 -37.46 33.48
C ALA A 2 19.70 -38.05 33.42
N LEU A 3 18.84 -37.57 34.31
CA LEU A 3 17.42 -37.37 34.06
C LEU A 3 17.01 -36.08 34.78
N ARG A 4 16.65 -35.03 34.03
CA ARG A 4 15.82 -33.94 34.56
C ARG A 4 14.61 -33.78 33.66
N SER A 5 13.48 -34.08 34.30
CA SER A 5 12.12 -33.85 33.87
C SER A 5 11.82 -32.36 33.81
N LEU A 6 10.90 -32.04 32.92
CA LEU A 6 10.20 -30.78 32.74
C LEU A 6 9.49 -30.38 34.03
N ASP A 7 9.63 -29.10 34.42
CA ASP A 7 8.52 -28.32 34.94
C ASP A 7 8.92 -26.83 34.94
N ASN A 8 8.10 -26.00 34.33
CA ASN A 8 7.82 -24.67 34.87
C ASN A 8 6.56 -24.10 34.22
N ALA A 9 5.48 -24.28 34.96
CA ALA A 9 4.21 -23.60 34.80
C ALA A 9 4.34 -22.09 35.05
N LEU A 10 3.43 -21.38 34.38
CA LEU A 10 3.13 -19.96 34.41
C LEU A 10 3.18 -19.29 35.79
N ARG A 11 3.71 -18.06 35.83
CA ARG A 11 3.23 -17.01 36.75
C ARG A 11 2.96 -15.71 36.00
N THR A 12 1.69 -15.33 36.02
CA THR A 12 1.13 -14.04 35.64
C THR A 12 1.44 -13.00 36.71
N THR A 13 2.03 -11.87 36.34
CA THR A 13 1.97 -10.62 37.12
C THR A 13 1.64 -9.47 36.19
N VAL A 14 0.46 -8.90 36.44
CA VAL A 14 -0.07 -7.66 35.86
C VAL A 14 0.62 -6.50 36.57
N GLU A 15 1.39 -5.68 35.84
CA GLU A 15 1.85 -4.38 36.32
C GLU A 15 0.94 -3.26 35.80
N GLN A 16 0.37 -2.52 36.75
CA GLN A 16 -0.54 -1.40 36.54
C GLN A 16 0.24 -0.12 36.17
N ARG A 17 -0.19 0.53 35.10
CA ARG A 17 0.31 1.84 34.63
C ARG A 17 -0.35 2.98 35.44
N PRO A 18 0.41 3.94 36.01
CA PRO A 18 -0.20 5.06 36.73
C PRO A 18 -0.74 6.14 35.78
N LYS A 19 -1.96 6.61 36.09
CA LYS A 19 -2.69 7.70 35.42
C LYS A 19 -2.11 9.07 35.82
N LYS A 20 -1.89 9.97 34.85
CA LYS A 20 -1.57 11.39 35.10
C LYS A 20 -2.83 12.26 34.92
N VAL A 21 -3.07 13.13 35.90
CA VAL A 21 -4.13 14.16 36.00
C VAL A 21 -3.50 15.53 35.69
N PRO A 22 -4.21 16.51 35.08
CA PRO A 22 -3.60 17.74 34.58
C PRO A 22 -3.41 18.79 35.69
N LYS A 23 -2.37 19.64 35.58
CA LYS A 23 -2.15 20.80 36.45
C LYS A 23 -1.74 22.03 35.65
N VAL A 24 -2.38 23.14 36.00
CA VAL A 24 -2.34 24.49 35.41
C VAL A 24 -1.05 25.26 35.75
N ALA A 25 -0.71 26.17 34.83
CA ALA A 25 0.27 27.26 34.75
C ALA A 25 1.10 27.71 35.98
N ALA A 26 2.38 28.02 35.72
CA ALA A 26 3.12 29.17 36.26
C ALA A 26 4.45 29.40 35.49
N THR A 27 4.74 30.66 35.16
CA THR A 27 5.99 31.20 34.57
C THR A 27 7.14 31.30 35.57
N PRO A 28 8.42 31.30 35.11
CA PRO A 28 9.45 32.16 35.73
C PRO A 28 10.47 32.72 34.69
N PRO A 29 11.54 33.47 35.06
CA PRO A 29 11.60 34.92 34.92
C PRO A 29 12.71 35.44 33.97
N ALA A 30 12.64 36.74 33.71
CA ALA A 30 13.55 37.52 32.86
C ALA A 30 15.01 37.51 33.31
N ALA A 31 15.92 37.30 32.35
CA ALA A 31 17.33 37.66 32.45
C ALA A 31 17.56 38.99 31.71
N LYS A 32 18.16 39.96 32.41
CA LYS A 32 18.59 41.25 31.87
C LYS A 32 19.95 41.09 31.19
N SER A 33 20.09 41.61 29.98
CA SER A 33 21.39 42.02 29.42
C SER A 33 21.28 43.45 28.86
N SER A 34 21.94 44.38 29.55
CA SER A 34 22.54 45.59 28.98
C SER A 34 23.55 45.18 27.90
N ASP A 35 23.89 45.93 26.84
CA ASP A 35 23.82 47.36 26.61
C ASP A 35 24.09 47.66 25.12
N VAL A 36 23.88 48.93 24.75
CA VAL A 36 24.31 49.64 23.52
C VAL A 36 23.36 49.59 22.30
N ARG A 37 22.62 50.71 22.22
CA ARG A 37 21.88 51.25 21.08
C ARG A 37 22.77 51.47 19.85
N THR A 38 22.31 50.99 18.71
CA THR A 38 22.34 51.78 17.46
C THR A 38 20.92 51.79 16.90
N ASN A 39 20.27 52.95 17.02
CA ASN A 39 18.94 53.19 16.49
C ASN A 39 19.05 53.28 14.96
N ASN A 40 18.62 52.26 14.23
CA ASN A 40 18.26 52.40 12.82
C ASN A 40 16.79 51.97 12.67
N GLU A 41 15.91 52.87 13.08
CA GLU A 41 14.46 52.72 13.10
C GLU A 41 13.91 52.95 11.68
N ASN A 42 14.22 52.06 10.74
CA ASN A 42 13.44 51.93 9.49
C ASN A 42 13.69 50.61 8.72
N THR A 43 13.74 49.48 9.42
CA THR A 43 13.66 48.17 8.74
C THR A 43 12.31 47.57 9.08
N PRO A 44 11.42 47.28 8.11
CA PRO A 44 10.20 46.55 8.41
C PRO A 44 10.58 45.21 9.07
N PRO A 45 9.81 44.75 10.06
CA PRO A 45 10.05 43.44 10.67
C PRO A 45 10.13 42.39 9.56
N PRO A 46 11.06 41.42 9.64
CA PRO A 46 11.10 40.32 8.69
C PRO A 46 9.69 39.73 8.59
N ALA A 47 9.20 39.60 7.35
CA ALA A 47 7.92 38.95 7.12
C ALA A 47 7.93 37.62 7.90
N PRO A 48 6.81 37.24 8.56
CA PRO A 48 6.73 35.95 9.20
C PRO A 48 7.14 34.88 8.16
N PRO A 49 7.93 33.86 8.55
CA PRO A 49 8.31 32.81 7.62
C PRO A 49 7.04 32.30 6.95
N VAL A 50 6.98 32.45 5.63
CA VAL A 50 5.86 31.94 4.83
C VAL A 50 5.73 30.47 5.20
N ASP A 51 4.55 30.08 5.69
CA ASP A 51 4.26 28.69 6.01
C ASP A 51 4.36 27.92 4.69
N GLN A 52 5.51 27.31 4.43
CA GLN A 52 5.84 26.59 3.19
C GLN A 52 5.09 25.26 3.19
N SER A 53 3.77 25.34 3.17
CA SER A 53 2.88 24.20 3.06
C SER A 53 2.86 23.72 1.61
N VAL A 54 3.17 22.44 1.41
CA VAL A 54 3.06 21.79 0.10
C VAL A 54 1.58 21.61 -0.22
N GLU A 55 1.14 22.17 -1.34
CA GLU A 55 -0.22 21.98 -1.85
C GLU A 55 -0.37 20.58 -2.48
N TYR A 56 -1.47 19.90 -2.20
CA TYR A 56 -1.78 18.58 -2.76
C TYR A 56 -2.88 18.70 -3.79
N VAL A 57 -2.51 18.65 -5.07
CA VAL A 57 -3.44 18.69 -6.20
C VAL A 57 -3.82 17.26 -6.61
N ALA A 58 -5.11 16.99 -6.77
CA ALA A 58 -5.62 15.71 -7.25
C ALA A 58 -5.19 15.44 -8.70
N SER A 59 -5.08 14.17 -9.09
CA SER A 59 -4.53 13.81 -10.39
C SER A 59 -5.37 14.32 -11.56
N GLU A 60 -6.70 14.33 -11.38
CA GLU A 60 -7.68 14.88 -12.32
C GLU A 60 -7.55 16.40 -12.54
N ASP A 61 -6.97 17.11 -11.58
CA ASP A 61 -6.81 18.58 -11.62
C ASP A 61 -5.41 19.01 -12.10
N LEU A 62 -4.50 18.05 -12.33
CA LEU A 62 -3.14 18.33 -12.79
C LEU A 62 -3.14 18.80 -14.24
N LYS A 63 -2.61 20.00 -14.47
CA LYS A 63 -2.42 20.57 -15.81
C LYS A 63 -1.14 20.06 -16.47
N PRO A 64 -1.08 19.95 -17.80
CA PRO A 64 0.15 19.59 -18.50
C PRO A 64 1.28 20.61 -18.21
N PRO A 65 2.56 20.21 -18.28
CA PRO A 65 3.69 21.13 -18.22
C PRO A 65 3.71 22.02 -19.48
N ALA A 66 4.23 23.24 -19.34
CA ALA A 66 4.28 24.20 -20.46
C ALA A 66 5.27 23.76 -21.56
N ASP A 67 6.41 23.20 -21.14
CA ASP A 67 7.44 22.65 -22.02
C ASP A 67 7.90 21.29 -21.46
N PRO A 68 7.33 20.18 -21.96
CA PRO A 68 7.63 18.84 -21.46
C PRO A 68 9.08 18.40 -21.72
N ASP A 69 9.67 18.81 -22.84
CA ASP A 69 11.02 18.42 -23.23
C ASP A 69 12.05 19.09 -22.33
N THR A 70 11.97 20.42 -22.17
CA THR A 70 12.84 21.15 -21.23
C THR A 70 12.64 20.66 -19.79
N ARG A 71 11.39 20.35 -19.41
CA ARG A 71 11.10 19.79 -18.08
C ARG A 71 11.77 18.43 -17.90
N MET A 72 11.82 17.60 -18.94
CA MET A 72 12.44 16.28 -18.88
C MET A 72 13.95 16.37 -18.65
N GLU A 73 14.65 17.34 -19.25
CA GLU A 73 16.11 17.51 -19.14
C GLU A 73 16.59 17.66 -17.69
N VAL A 74 15.80 18.34 -16.85
CA VAL A 74 16.14 18.64 -15.45
C VAL A 74 15.42 17.74 -14.43
N LEU A 75 14.40 16.98 -14.84
CA LEU A 75 13.52 16.25 -13.92
C LEU A 75 14.27 15.27 -13.01
N LEU A 76 15.15 14.44 -13.59
CA LEU A 76 15.81 13.38 -12.84
C LEU A 76 16.82 13.93 -11.80
N ASP A 77 17.48 15.03 -12.14
CA ASP A 77 18.42 15.71 -11.24
C ASP A 77 17.69 16.35 -10.06
N GLU A 78 16.56 17.01 -10.31
CA GLU A 78 15.76 17.62 -9.24
C GLU A 78 15.09 16.56 -8.34
N LEU A 79 14.65 15.44 -8.90
CA LEU A 79 14.19 14.26 -8.18
C LEU A 79 15.28 13.66 -7.26
N SER A 80 16.55 13.90 -7.59
CA SER A 80 17.72 13.45 -6.82
C SER A 80 18.28 14.52 -5.88
N SER A 81 17.62 15.67 -5.77
CA SER A 81 18.05 16.76 -4.89
C SER A 81 18.08 16.36 -3.42
N LYS A 82 18.96 17.02 -2.66
CA LYS A 82 19.00 16.93 -1.20
C LYS A 82 17.96 17.83 -0.54
N ASP A 83 17.47 18.85 -1.27
CA ASP A 83 16.39 19.69 -0.80
C ASP A 83 15.05 18.98 -0.99
N TRP A 84 14.43 18.61 0.13
CA TRP A 84 13.16 17.88 0.12
C TRP A 84 12.02 18.68 -0.52
N MET A 85 12.07 20.01 -0.50
CA MET A 85 11.06 20.85 -1.15
C MET A 85 11.19 20.78 -2.67
N GLN A 86 12.42 20.88 -3.18
CA GLN A 86 12.70 20.66 -4.60
C GLN A 86 12.26 19.27 -5.05
N VAL A 87 12.47 18.23 -4.22
CA VAL A 87 11.97 16.88 -4.54
C VAL A 87 10.44 16.83 -4.55
N CYS A 88 9.74 17.55 -3.66
CA CYS A 88 8.27 17.64 -3.71
C CYS A 88 7.79 18.26 -5.03
N GLU A 89 8.39 19.38 -5.45
CA GLU A 89 8.06 20.03 -6.73
C GLU A 89 8.36 19.11 -7.92
N ALA A 90 9.53 18.48 -7.94
CA ALA A 90 9.91 17.52 -8.98
C ALA A 90 9.00 16.29 -9.02
N LEU A 91 8.50 15.81 -7.87
CA LEU A 91 7.50 14.75 -7.82
C LEU A 91 6.15 15.19 -8.37
N ASN A 92 5.74 16.45 -8.18
CA ASN A 92 4.54 16.99 -8.80
C ASN A 92 4.70 17.15 -10.31
N ASP A 93 5.87 17.59 -10.79
CA ASP A 93 6.18 17.62 -12.22
C ASP A 93 6.23 16.20 -12.80
N LEU A 94 6.80 15.24 -12.10
CA LEU A 94 6.76 13.82 -12.48
C LEU A 94 5.31 13.32 -12.67
N ARG A 95 4.40 13.68 -11.76
CA ARG A 95 2.97 13.33 -11.88
C ARG A 95 2.36 13.92 -13.15
N ARG A 96 2.62 15.19 -13.43
CA ARG A 96 2.14 15.87 -14.65
C ARG A 96 2.71 15.23 -15.90
N MET A 97 4.01 14.91 -15.91
CA MET A 97 4.68 14.21 -17.01
C MET A 97 4.10 12.81 -17.23
N ALA A 98 3.82 12.07 -16.15
CA ALA A 98 3.23 10.74 -16.24
C ALA A 98 1.84 10.78 -16.89
N LEU A 99 1.00 11.75 -16.51
CA LEU A 99 -0.38 11.84 -17.00
C LEU A 99 -0.48 12.39 -18.43
N HIS A 100 0.38 13.36 -18.78
CA HIS A 100 0.24 14.11 -20.05
C HIS A 100 1.32 13.79 -21.09
N HIS A 101 2.46 13.25 -20.69
CA HIS A 101 3.63 12.99 -21.55
C HIS A 101 4.35 11.68 -21.18
N SER A 102 3.57 10.61 -20.91
CA SER A 102 4.05 9.35 -20.34
C SER A 102 5.21 8.71 -21.10
N SER A 103 5.23 8.81 -22.44
CA SER A 103 6.28 8.24 -23.29
C SER A 103 7.69 8.71 -22.94
N LEU A 104 7.84 9.96 -22.51
CA LEU A 104 9.14 10.55 -22.14
C LEU A 104 9.73 9.92 -20.87
N LEU A 105 8.90 9.37 -19.99
CA LEU A 105 9.35 8.78 -18.73
C LEU A 105 9.78 7.31 -18.87
N VAL A 106 9.35 6.61 -19.93
CA VAL A 106 9.63 5.18 -20.14
C VAL A 106 11.12 4.84 -19.96
N PRO A 107 12.08 5.60 -20.54
CA PRO A 107 13.50 5.29 -20.42
C PRO A 107 14.06 5.40 -18.99
N ILE A 108 13.38 6.12 -18.10
CA ILE A 108 13.86 6.39 -16.72
C ILE A 108 12.97 5.78 -15.63
N LEU A 109 12.01 4.92 -15.97
CA LEU A 109 11.05 4.35 -15.01
C LEU A 109 11.70 3.65 -13.82
N GLY A 110 12.83 2.96 -14.03
CA GLY A 110 13.62 2.36 -12.95
C GLY A 110 14.08 3.41 -11.93
N ASN A 111 14.75 4.46 -12.41
CA ASN A 111 15.24 5.56 -11.57
C ASN A 111 14.10 6.29 -10.84
N VAL A 112 12.99 6.54 -11.56
CA VAL A 112 11.78 7.14 -10.98
C VAL A 112 11.24 6.31 -9.82
N THR A 113 11.15 4.99 -10.00
CA THR A 113 10.68 4.06 -8.96
C THR A 113 11.57 4.11 -7.73
N GLU A 114 12.90 4.13 -7.91
CA GLU A 114 13.85 4.24 -6.80
C GLU A 114 13.75 5.57 -6.05
N VAL A 115 13.59 6.68 -6.78
CA VAL A 115 13.38 8.01 -6.16
C VAL A 115 12.11 8.00 -5.32
N ILE A 116 11.00 7.49 -5.87
CA ILE A 116 9.72 7.41 -5.16
C ILE A 116 9.88 6.61 -3.86
N VAL A 117 10.52 5.44 -3.91
CA VAL A 117 10.80 4.61 -2.73
C VAL A 117 11.60 5.39 -1.68
N ARG A 118 12.63 6.12 -2.12
CA ARG A 118 13.47 6.94 -1.23
C ARG A 118 12.67 8.07 -0.59
N ALA A 119 11.85 8.78 -1.37
CA ALA A 119 10.99 9.87 -0.91
C ALA A 119 9.94 9.37 0.08
N MET A 120 9.35 8.19 -0.15
CA MET A 120 8.35 7.58 0.73
C MET A 120 8.91 7.16 2.10
N LYS A 121 10.21 6.84 2.16
CA LYS A 121 10.93 6.57 3.42
C LYS A 121 11.23 7.82 4.24
N SER A 122 11.02 9.02 3.68
CA SER A 122 11.25 10.29 4.39
C SER A 122 10.38 10.44 5.64
N PRO A 123 10.90 10.98 6.75
CA PRO A 123 10.10 11.34 7.92
C PRO A 123 9.20 12.56 7.67
N ARG A 124 9.46 13.32 6.61
CA ARG A 124 8.66 14.50 6.25
C ARG A 124 7.37 14.04 5.60
N SER A 125 6.25 14.33 6.25
CA SER A 125 4.95 13.86 5.79
C SER A 125 4.52 14.45 4.46
N ALA A 126 4.96 15.67 4.14
CA ALA A 126 4.71 16.28 2.83
C ALA A 126 5.37 15.47 1.71
N LEU A 127 6.69 15.29 1.77
CA LEU A 127 7.43 14.49 0.80
C LEU A 127 6.91 13.04 0.72
N CYS A 128 6.63 12.42 1.88
CA CYS A 128 6.05 11.08 1.91
C CYS A 128 4.69 11.04 1.19
N LYS A 129 3.78 11.98 1.43
CA LYS A 129 2.47 12.00 0.76
C LYS A 129 2.61 12.25 -0.74
N THR A 130 3.41 13.25 -1.14
CA THR A 130 3.64 13.56 -2.55
C THR A 130 4.21 12.35 -3.30
N SER A 131 5.11 11.58 -2.67
CA SER A 131 5.63 10.35 -3.28
C SER A 131 4.59 9.24 -3.41
N ILE A 132 3.63 9.14 -2.49
CA ILE A 132 2.52 8.18 -2.57
C ILE A 132 1.56 8.57 -3.71
N MET A 133 1.24 9.86 -3.83
CA MET A 133 0.42 10.37 -4.93
C MET A 133 1.13 10.14 -6.29
N ALA A 134 2.44 10.40 -6.36
CA ALA A 134 3.24 10.08 -7.52
C ALA A 134 3.23 8.58 -7.85
N SER A 135 3.29 7.70 -6.84
CA SER A 135 3.19 6.25 -7.05
C SER A 135 1.86 5.88 -7.70
N ALA A 136 0.74 6.49 -7.27
CA ALA A 136 -0.57 6.23 -7.85
C ALA A 136 -0.61 6.59 -9.34
N ASP A 137 -0.09 7.76 -9.72
CA ASP A 137 -0.05 8.19 -11.13
C ASP A 137 0.90 7.31 -11.96
N ILE A 138 2.03 6.89 -11.39
CA ILE A 138 2.94 5.94 -12.04
C ILE A 138 2.27 4.59 -12.27
N PHE A 139 1.52 4.05 -11.31
CA PHE A 139 0.76 2.81 -11.54
C PHE A 139 -0.31 2.99 -12.62
N HIS A 140 -1.02 4.12 -12.60
CA HIS A 140 -2.05 4.40 -13.58
C HIS A 140 -1.49 4.39 -15.02
N CYS A 141 -0.36 5.06 -15.24
CA CYS A 141 0.21 5.22 -16.57
C CYS A 141 1.09 4.05 -17.02
N PHE A 142 1.81 3.43 -16.07
CA PHE A 142 2.86 2.45 -16.39
C PHE A 142 2.63 1.08 -15.77
N GLY A 143 1.48 0.81 -15.13
CA GLY A 143 1.21 -0.46 -14.44
C GLY A 143 1.51 -1.71 -15.27
N HIS A 144 1.21 -1.67 -16.56
CA HIS A 144 1.47 -2.75 -17.51
C HIS A 144 2.95 -2.93 -17.87
N LEU A 145 3.80 -1.94 -17.62
CA LEU A 145 5.24 -1.96 -17.92
C LEU A 145 6.10 -2.14 -16.66
N LEU A 146 5.64 -1.65 -15.50
CA LEU A 146 6.49 -1.51 -14.30
C LEU A 146 7.21 -2.80 -13.90
N LEU A 147 6.53 -3.94 -13.92
CA LEU A 147 7.14 -5.22 -13.55
C LEU A 147 8.12 -5.78 -14.61
N PHE A 148 8.12 -5.22 -15.83
CA PHE A 148 9.01 -5.61 -16.92
C PHE A 148 10.18 -4.64 -17.10
N THR A 149 9.97 -3.34 -16.82
CA THR A 149 10.95 -2.28 -17.06
C THR A 149 11.74 -1.89 -15.82
N THR A 150 11.28 -2.29 -14.63
CA THR A 150 12.00 -2.05 -13.38
C THR A 150 12.70 -3.30 -12.92
N GLU A 151 13.89 -3.13 -12.34
CA GLU A 151 14.59 -4.20 -11.64
C GLU A 151 13.64 -4.81 -10.60
N LYS A 152 13.60 -6.16 -10.50
CA LYS A 152 12.65 -6.87 -9.65
C LYS A 152 12.64 -6.35 -8.19
N ASN A 153 13.81 -5.97 -7.68
CA ASN A 153 13.94 -5.43 -6.33
C ASN A 153 13.24 -4.07 -6.16
N SER A 154 13.21 -3.21 -7.19
CA SER A 154 12.68 -1.85 -7.09
C SER A 154 11.16 -1.83 -6.95
N PHE A 155 10.43 -2.65 -7.73
CA PHE A 155 8.98 -2.80 -7.55
C PHE A 155 8.64 -3.39 -6.18
N GLY A 156 9.33 -4.46 -5.77
CA GLY A 156 9.11 -5.09 -4.47
C GLY A 156 9.30 -4.12 -3.30
N GLN A 157 10.31 -3.24 -3.38
CA GLN A 157 10.51 -2.17 -2.40
C GLN A 157 9.39 -1.12 -2.42
N LEU A 158 8.91 -0.72 -3.60
CA LEU A 158 7.77 0.21 -3.71
C LEU A 158 6.50 -0.37 -3.09
N LEU A 159 6.17 -1.62 -3.43
CA LEU A 159 5.05 -2.35 -2.85
C LEU A 159 5.17 -2.45 -1.33
N LEU A 160 6.34 -2.85 -0.81
CA LEU A 160 6.58 -2.91 0.63
C LEU A 160 6.36 -1.55 1.30
N GLN A 161 6.89 -0.46 0.73
CA GLN A 161 6.70 0.86 1.32
C GLN A 161 5.23 1.27 1.34
N LEU A 162 4.49 1.06 0.25
CA LEU A 162 3.06 1.36 0.22
C LEU A 162 2.27 0.57 1.26
N LEU A 163 2.53 -0.74 1.39
CA LEU A 163 1.90 -1.57 2.41
C LEU A 163 2.20 -1.09 3.82
N LEU A 164 3.45 -0.70 4.10
CA LEU A 164 3.82 -0.12 5.40
C LEU A 164 3.11 1.21 5.65
N LYS A 165 3.00 2.08 4.64
CA LYS A 165 2.31 3.38 4.76
C LYS A 165 0.79 3.23 4.88
N ALA A 166 0.19 2.22 4.27
CA ALA A 166 -1.22 1.87 4.45
C ALA A 166 -1.49 1.14 5.79
N SER A 167 -0.45 0.77 6.54
CA SER A 167 -0.58 0.03 7.81
C SER A 167 -0.37 0.89 9.06
N GLN A 168 -0.24 2.21 8.90
CA GLN A 168 0.04 3.14 9.99
C GLN A 168 -1.24 3.86 10.47
N ASP A 169 -1.19 4.48 11.66
CA ASP A 169 -2.35 5.16 12.25
C ASP A 169 -2.58 6.59 11.71
N LYS A 170 -1.64 7.13 10.93
CA LYS A 170 -1.74 8.47 10.33
C LYS A 170 -2.63 8.45 9.08
N ARG A 171 -3.94 8.64 9.28
CA ARG A 171 -4.97 8.61 8.19
C ARG A 171 -4.57 9.37 6.94
N PHE A 172 -4.06 10.59 7.09
CA PHE A 172 -3.61 11.41 5.97
C PHE A 172 -2.62 10.74 5.00
N LEU A 173 -1.76 9.84 5.50
CA LEU A 173 -0.85 9.04 4.67
C LEU A 173 -1.44 7.66 4.34
N CYS A 174 -2.16 7.06 5.29
CA CYS A 174 -2.78 5.75 5.15
C CYS A 174 -3.79 5.74 4.00
N ASP A 175 -4.72 6.69 3.99
CA ASP A 175 -5.79 6.80 3.00
C ASP A 175 -5.19 6.97 1.59
N GLU A 176 -4.13 7.75 1.47
CA GLU A 176 -3.45 7.97 0.19
C GLU A 176 -2.68 6.72 -0.28
N ALA A 177 -2.04 5.99 0.65
CA ALA A 177 -1.36 4.75 0.33
C ALA A 177 -2.34 3.65 -0.11
N GLU A 178 -3.53 3.60 0.50
CA GLU A 178 -4.60 2.68 0.11
C GLU A 178 -5.12 2.96 -1.31
N LYS A 179 -5.32 4.24 -1.67
CA LYS A 179 -5.65 4.63 -3.05
C LYS A 179 -4.57 4.22 -4.04
N ALA A 180 -3.29 4.40 -3.69
CA ALA A 180 -2.18 3.98 -4.54
C ALA A 180 -2.13 2.45 -4.72
N LEU A 181 -2.34 1.67 -3.65
CA LEU A 181 -2.44 0.20 -3.72
C LEU A 181 -3.63 -0.26 -4.57
N GLU A 182 -4.76 0.44 -4.49
CA GLU A 182 -5.91 0.19 -5.36
C GLU A 182 -5.58 0.47 -6.83
N LYS A 183 -4.95 1.61 -7.11
CA LYS A 183 -4.55 1.95 -8.48
C LYS A 183 -3.55 0.93 -9.04
N MET A 184 -2.61 0.47 -8.22
CA MET A 184 -1.70 -0.63 -8.56
C MET A 184 -2.46 -1.91 -8.90
N ALA A 185 -3.35 -2.38 -8.02
CA ALA A 185 -4.13 -3.60 -8.23
C ALA A 185 -5.02 -3.52 -9.48
N VAL A 186 -5.40 -2.31 -9.89
CA VAL A 186 -6.22 -2.07 -11.07
C VAL A 186 -5.41 -2.04 -12.37
N SER A 187 -4.17 -1.57 -12.33
CA SER A 187 -3.40 -1.19 -13.52
C SER A 187 -2.25 -2.15 -13.84
N VAL A 188 -1.74 -2.89 -12.86
CA VAL A 188 -0.66 -3.86 -13.03
C VAL A 188 -1.20 -5.20 -13.49
N SER A 189 -0.46 -5.89 -14.37
CA SER A 189 -0.82 -7.22 -14.85
C SER A 189 -1.08 -8.19 -13.69
N PRO A 190 -2.26 -8.85 -13.64
CA PRO A 190 -2.70 -9.55 -12.43
C PRO A 190 -1.77 -10.68 -11.95
N LEU A 191 -1.32 -11.58 -12.84
CA LEU A 191 -0.52 -12.75 -12.45
C LEU A 191 0.85 -12.36 -11.87
N PRO A 192 1.66 -11.48 -12.51
CA PRO A 192 2.88 -10.97 -11.90
C PRO A 192 2.65 -10.27 -10.55
N LEU A 193 1.59 -9.46 -10.43
CA LEU A 193 1.28 -8.78 -9.18
C LEU A 193 0.94 -9.75 -8.04
N LEU A 194 0.18 -10.82 -8.31
CA LEU A 194 -0.11 -11.84 -7.29
C LEU A 194 1.16 -12.50 -6.74
N LYS A 195 2.14 -12.78 -7.62
CA LYS A 195 3.42 -13.37 -7.21
C LYS A 195 4.18 -12.45 -6.26
N GLU A 196 4.15 -11.14 -6.50
CA GLU A 196 4.74 -10.15 -5.60
C GLU A 196 3.98 -10.04 -4.26
N LEU A 197 2.64 -10.05 -4.30
CA LEU A 197 1.78 -9.97 -3.11
C LEU A 197 1.83 -11.21 -2.21
N GLN A 198 2.19 -12.37 -2.76
CA GLN A 198 2.19 -13.66 -2.06
C GLN A 198 2.99 -13.62 -0.76
N SER A 199 4.14 -12.95 -0.73
CA SER A 199 4.96 -12.85 0.49
C SER A 199 4.32 -12.00 1.59
N TYR A 200 3.42 -11.08 1.24
CA TYR A 200 2.84 -10.11 2.16
C TYR A 200 1.53 -10.57 2.80
N VAL A 201 0.79 -11.46 2.15
CA VAL A 201 -0.44 -12.05 2.73
C VAL A 201 -0.15 -13.01 3.89
N HIS A 202 1.10 -13.44 4.07
CA HIS A 202 1.57 -14.21 5.24
C HIS A 202 2.47 -13.40 6.19
N HIS A 203 2.51 -12.07 6.05
CA HIS A 203 3.39 -11.20 6.82
C HIS A 203 3.14 -11.26 8.35
N ALA A 204 4.19 -11.13 9.18
CA ALA A 204 4.03 -11.20 10.64
C ALA A 204 3.15 -10.05 11.20
N ASN A 205 3.26 -8.85 10.63
CA ASN A 205 2.40 -7.72 10.95
C ASN A 205 1.00 -7.87 10.31
N HIS A 206 -0.02 -8.00 11.16
CA HIS A 206 -1.42 -8.18 10.75
C HIS A 206 -2.00 -7.02 9.94
N ARG A 207 -1.57 -5.78 10.19
CA ARG A 207 -1.99 -4.62 9.38
C ARG A 207 -1.47 -4.72 7.94
N VAL A 208 -0.20 -5.09 7.79
CA VAL A 208 0.41 -5.32 6.46
C VAL A 208 -0.28 -6.46 5.74
N ARG A 209 -0.54 -7.59 6.42
CA ARG A 209 -1.31 -8.70 5.83
C ARG A 209 -2.67 -8.26 5.33
N ALA A 210 -3.42 -7.50 6.13
CA ALA A 210 -4.74 -7.04 5.73
C ALA A 210 -4.69 -6.15 4.49
N LYS A 211 -3.74 -5.22 4.40
CA LYS A 211 -3.59 -4.39 3.20
C LYS A 211 -3.14 -5.19 1.98
N ALA A 212 -2.26 -6.17 2.16
CA ALA A 212 -1.87 -7.09 1.09
C ALA A 212 -3.04 -7.96 0.62
N ALA A 213 -3.86 -8.46 1.55
CA ALA A 213 -5.06 -9.24 1.26
C ALA A 213 -6.07 -8.45 0.44
N VAL A 214 -6.31 -7.17 0.79
CA VAL A 214 -7.20 -6.28 0.04
C VAL A 214 -6.66 -6.00 -1.37
N ALA A 215 -5.35 -5.76 -1.52
CA ALA A 215 -4.75 -5.60 -2.84
C ALA A 215 -4.85 -6.89 -3.68
N MET A 216 -4.64 -8.05 -3.04
CA MET A 216 -4.77 -9.37 -3.66
C MET A 216 -6.20 -9.64 -4.11
N SER A 217 -7.22 -9.34 -3.29
CA SER A 217 -8.62 -9.56 -3.66
C SER A 217 -9.05 -8.71 -4.86
N LYS A 218 -8.61 -7.45 -4.93
CA LYS A 218 -8.83 -6.56 -6.08
C LYS A 218 -8.14 -7.07 -7.35
N CYS A 219 -6.97 -7.70 -7.21
CA CYS A 219 -6.25 -8.30 -8.31
C CYS A 219 -6.98 -9.56 -8.84
N VAL A 220 -7.40 -10.45 -7.93
CA VAL A 220 -8.11 -11.70 -8.24
C VAL A 220 -9.47 -11.43 -8.89
N SER A 221 -10.21 -10.40 -8.46
CA SER A 221 -11.56 -10.13 -8.98
C SER A 221 -11.60 -9.83 -10.48
N LYS A 222 -10.44 -9.49 -11.07
CA LYS A 222 -10.23 -9.18 -12.49
C LYS A 222 -9.64 -10.33 -13.30
N MET A 223 -9.30 -11.44 -12.64
CA MET A 223 -8.73 -12.59 -13.31
C MET A 223 -9.83 -13.46 -13.91
N GLY A 224 -9.57 -13.96 -15.12
CA GLY A 224 -10.28 -15.14 -15.62
C GLY A 224 -9.66 -16.43 -15.07
N ILE A 225 -10.40 -17.53 -15.17
CA ILE A 225 -10.00 -18.84 -14.64
C ILE A 225 -8.57 -19.28 -15.06
N GLU A 226 -8.16 -19.02 -16.30
CA GLU A 226 -6.83 -19.40 -16.81
C GLU A 226 -5.70 -18.64 -16.13
N VAL A 227 -5.91 -17.36 -15.81
CA VAL A 227 -4.93 -16.55 -15.06
C VAL A 227 -4.83 -17.03 -13.62
N MET A 228 -5.97 -17.38 -13.00
CA MET A 228 -5.99 -17.96 -11.66
C MET A 228 -5.27 -19.32 -11.61
N LYS A 229 -5.48 -20.19 -12.62
CA LYS A 229 -4.74 -21.45 -12.78
C LYS A 229 -3.24 -21.21 -12.93
N GLY A 230 -2.84 -20.17 -13.69
CA GLY A 230 -1.43 -19.79 -13.86
C GLY A 230 -0.75 -19.34 -12.57
N PHE A 231 -1.49 -18.82 -11.59
CA PHE A 231 -0.99 -18.58 -10.22
C PHE A 231 -1.02 -19.85 -9.37
N GLY A 232 -2.08 -20.66 -9.54
CA GLY A 232 -2.37 -21.87 -8.79
C GLY A 232 -3.66 -21.69 -7.99
N LEU A 233 -4.75 -22.29 -8.48
CA LEU A 233 -6.06 -22.22 -7.82
C LEU A 233 -6.03 -22.75 -6.38
N THR A 234 -5.35 -23.87 -6.17
CA THR A 234 -5.14 -24.45 -4.83
C THR A 234 -4.41 -23.46 -3.91
N THR A 235 -3.32 -22.85 -4.38
CA THR A 235 -2.57 -21.84 -3.62
C THR A 235 -3.45 -20.67 -3.24
N LEU A 236 -4.25 -20.16 -4.19
CA LEU A 236 -5.13 -19.03 -3.94
C LEU A 236 -6.24 -19.36 -2.93
N LEU A 237 -6.80 -20.57 -3.02
CA LEU A 237 -7.77 -21.08 -2.06
C LEU A 237 -7.18 -21.21 -0.65
N GLN A 238 -5.96 -21.74 -0.53
CA GLN A 238 -5.24 -21.88 0.75
C GLN A 238 -4.97 -20.52 1.39
N VAL A 239 -4.47 -19.55 0.62
CA VAL A 239 -4.27 -18.18 1.09
C VAL A 239 -5.59 -17.58 1.62
N ALA A 240 -6.68 -17.71 0.87
CA ALA A 240 -7.96 -17.18 1.31
C ALA A 240 -8.48 -17.87 2.58
N ALA A 241 -8.34 -19.19 2.67
CA ALA A 241 -8.75 -19.96 3.83
C ALA A 241 -8.00 -19.54 5.11
N GLU A 242 -6.68 -19.29 5.01
CA GLU A 242 -5.88 -18.76 6.13
C GLU A 242 -6.36 -17.37 6.55
N LEU A 243 -6.61 -16.49 5.58
CA LEU A 243 -7.04 -15.10 5.83
C LEU A 243 -8.45 -15.00 6.44
N LEU A 244 -9.32 -16.00 6.28
CA LEU A 244 -10.63 -16.02 6.96
C LEU A 244 -10.52 -16.02 8.48
N SER A 245 -9.40 -16.51 9.01
CA SER A 245 -9.10 -16.52 10.45
C SER A 245 -8.19 -15.38 10.90
N ASP A 246 -7.94 -14.39 10.02
CA ASP A 246 -7.10 -13.24 10.36
C ASP A 246 -7.71 -12.40 11.49
N ARG A 247 -6.87 -11.67 12.21
CA ARG A 247 -7.27 -10.77 13.30
C ARG A 247 -8.06 -9.58 12.79
N LEU A 248 -7.70 -9.03 11.62
CA LEU A 248 -8.33 -7.84 11.08
C LEU A 248 -9.56 -8.16 10.20
N PRO A 249 -10.68 -7.44 10.36
CA PRO A 249 -11.89 -7.66 9.57
C PRO A 249 -11.65 -7.45 8.07
N GLU A 250 -10.81 -6.50 7.68
CA GLU A 250 -10.53 -6.20 6.28
C GLU A 250 -9.83 -7.37 5.57
N ALA A 251 -8.95 -8.09 6.27
CA ALA A 251 -8.32 -9.31 5.75
C ALA A 251 -9.34 -10.42 5.53
N ARG A 252 -10.25 -10.61 6.49
CA ARG A 252 -11.32 -11.62 6.40
C ARG A 252 -12.30 -11.30 5.27
N GLU A 253 -12.61 -10.03 5.05
CA GLU A 253 -13.49 -9.59 3.97
C GLU A 253 -12.83 -9.76 2.60
N ALA A 254 -11.54 -9.42 2.50
CA ALA A 254 -10.75 -9.70 1.31
C ALA A 254 -10.71 -11.20 0.98
N ALA A 255 -10.59 -12.07 2.00
CA ALA A 255 -10.64 -13.51 1.84
C ALA A 255 -11.98 -14.00 1.25
N ARG A 256 -13.11 -13.51 1.77
CA ARG A 256 -14.44 -13.82 1.21
C ARG A 256 -14.55 -13.39 -0.25
N SER A 257 -14.03 -12.21 -0.57
CA SER A 257 -14.02 -11.69 -1.94
C SER A 257 -13.17 -12.56 -2.90
N ILE A 258 -12.01 -13.05 -2.43
CA ILE A 258 -11.17 -14.00 -3.20
C ILE A 258 -11.94 -15.30 -3.45
N ILE A 259 -12.55 -15.88 -2.41
CA ILE A 259 -13.32 -17.13 -2.48
C ILE A 259 -14.47 -17.00 -3.49
N ASN A 260 -15.25 -15.91 -3.40
CA ASN A 260 -16.33 -15.64 -4.34
C ASN A 260 -15.84 -15.47 -5.78
N SER A 261 -14.67 -14.87 -5.97
CA SER A 261 -14.07 -14.72 -7.30
C SER A 261 -13.62 -16.07 -7.87
N ILE A 262 -13.00 -16.93 -7.06
CA ILE A 262 -12.63 -18.29 -7.48
C ILE A 262 -13.87 -19.07 -7.87
N TYR A 263 -14.89 -19.08 -7.00
CA TYR A 263 -16.14 -19.83 -7.24
C TYR A 263 -16.84 -19.35 -8.52
N ARG A 264 -16.96 -18.04 -8.72
CA ARG A 264 -17.55 -17.48 -9.94
C ARG A 264 -16.86 -17.98 -11.21
N GLU A 265 -15.53 -17.94 -11.24
CA GLU A 265 -14.76 -18.41 -12.40
C GLU A 265 -14.82 -19.94 -12.56
N PHE A 266 -14.91 -20.67 -11.44
CA PHE A 266 -15.09 -22.12 -11.42
C PHE A 266 -16.46 -22.52 -12.01
N SER A 267 -17.53 -21.79 -11.69
CA SER A 267 -18.87 -22.01 -12.24
C SER A 267 -19.00 -21.57 -13.70
N ASN A 268 -18.42 -20.43 -14.06
CA ASN A 268 -18.48 -19.89 -15.43
C ASN A 268 -17.71 -20.74 -16.45
N GLY A 269 -16.60 -21.36 -16.04
CA GLY A 269 -15.76 -22.20 -16.90
C GLY A 269 -16.46 -23.44 -17.47
N SER A 270 -17.64 -23.79 -16.95
CA SER A 270 -18.41 -24.95 -17.42
C SER A 270 -19.59 -24.59 -18.34
N ASN A 271 -19.73 -23.31 -18.76
CA ASN A 271 -20.71 -22.88 -19.78
C ASN A 271 -22.18 -23.25 -19.44
N ILE A 272 -22.58 -23.00 -18.19
CA ILE A 272 -23.76 -23.58 -17.50
C ILE A 272 -24.96 -22.61 -17.56
N LYS A 273 -26.16 -23.08 -17.97
CA LYS A 273 -27.37 -22.25 -18.10
C LYS A 273 -28.67 -22.81 -17.48
N ASP A 274 -28.69 -23.98 -16.83
CA ASP A 274 -29.95 -24.59 -16.33
C ASP A 274 -29.94 -24.90 -14.81
N ASP A 275 -31.13 -24.89 -14.19
CA ASP A 275 -31.37 -24.92 -12.73
C ASP A 275 -30.91 -26.21 -12.00
N ASP A 276 -30.83 -27.36 -12.69
CA ASP A 276 -30.37 -28.66 -12.15
C ASP A 276 -28.84 -28.71 -11.91
N GLU A 277 -28.06 -27.81 -12.52
CA GLU A 277 -26.60 -27.82 -12.47
C GLU A 277 -26.00 -26.96 -11.34
N SER A 278 -26.83 -26.17 -10.66
CA SER A 278 -26.43 -25.42 -9.45
C SER A 278 -25.95 -26.36 -8.34
N VAL A 279 -26.56 -27.54 -8.23
CA VAL A 279 -26.18 -28.60 -7.30
C VAL A 279 -24.84 -29.22 -7.69
N ALA A 280 -24.62 -29.48 -8.98
CA ALA A 280 -23.36 -30.06 -9.48
C ALA A 280 -22.17 -29.11 -9.30
N ALA A 281 -22.35 -27.80 -9.55
CA ALA A 281 -21.33 -26.78 -9.29
C ALA A 281 -21.02 -26.68 -7.78
N ALA A 282 -22.04 -26.75 -6.93
CA ALA A 282 -21.87 -26.75 -5.48
C ALA A 282 -21.14 -28.00 -4.97
N GLU A 283 -21.45 -29.19 -5.48
CA GLU A 283 -20.75 -30.44 -5.13
C GLU A 283 -19.30 -30.42 -5.61
N SER A 284 -19.05 -29.95 -6.83
CA SER A 284 -17.69 -29.81 -7.38
C SER A 284 -16.86 -28.83 -6.56
N TRP A 285 -17.44 -27.70 -6.16
CA TRP A 285 -16.82 -26.74 -5.25
C TRP A 285 -16.51 -27.33 -3.87
N GLN A 286 -17.45 -28.08 -3.28
CA GLN A 286 -17.24 -28.77 -2.01
C GLN A 286 -16.09 -29.78 -2.11
N ASN A 287 -16.05 -30.58 -3.18
CA ASN A 287 -14.99 -31.55 -3.43
C ASN A 287 -13.63 -30.86 -3.61
N PHE A 288 -13.60 -29.74 -4.34
CA PHE A 288 -12.39 -28.93 -4.50
C PHE A 288 -11.90 -28.39 -3.15
N CYS A 289 -12.79 -27.86 -2.31
CA CYS A 289 -12.46 -27.40 -0.97
C CYS A 289 -11.92 -28.54 -0.09
N ALA A 290 -12.60 -29.68 -0.05
CA ALA A 290 -12.24 -30.83 0.78
C ALA A 290 -10.89 -31.45 0.37
N SER A 291 -10.56 -31.43 -0.92
CA SER A 291 -9.31 -31.99 -1.44
C SER A 291 -8.09 -31.10 -1.19
N ASN A 292 -8.29 -29.79 -0.98
CA ASN A 292 -7.21 -28.80 -0.94
C ASN A 292 -7.03 -28.10 0.41
N LEU A 293 -7.97 -28.28 1.35
CA LEU A 293 -7.97 -27.61 2.66
C LEU A 293 -8.21 -28.61 3.81
N PRO A 294 -7.71 -28.31 5.03
CA PRO A 294 -8.09 -29.06 6.23
C PRO A 294 -9.61 -29.06 6.46
N PRO A 295 -10.20 -30.09 7.11
CA PRO A 295 -11.65 -30.27 7.19
C PRO A 295 -12.44 -29.04 7.68
N ILE A 296 -11.96 -28.37 8.73
CA ILE A 296 -12.63 -27.19 9.30
C ILE A 296 -12.58 -25.99 8.34
N ALA A 297 -11.43 -25.79 7.68
CA ALA A 297 -11.26 -24.72 6.70
C ALA A 297 -12.10 -25.00 5.45
N ALA A 298 -12.12 -26.25 4.96
CA ALA A 298 -12.93 -26.68 3.83
C ALA A 298 -14.43 -26.39 4.06
N GLN A 299 -14.97 -26.76 5.23
CA GLN A 299 -16.36 -26.45 5.59
C GLN A 299 -16.62 -24.95 5.67
N SER A 300 -15.70 -24.18 6.24
CA SER A 300 -15.85 -22.72 6.38
C SER A 300 -15.86 -22.02 5.04
N VAL A 301 -14.97 -22.44 4.12
CA VAL A 301 -14.87 -21.90 2.76
C VAL A 301 -16.06 -22.32 1.91
N ALA A 302 -16.48 -23.58 1.97
CA ALA A 302 -17.63 -24.09 1.23
C ALA A 302 -18.93 -23.31 1.55
N LYS A 303 -19.11 -22.90 2.81
CA LYS A 303 -20.30 -22.16 3.27
C LYS A 303 -20.37 -20.71 2.79
N ILE A 304 -19.27 -20.12 2.33
CA ILE A 304 -19.23 -18.69 1.95
C ILE A 304 -20.02 -18.43 0.67
N VAL A 305 -20.04 -19.40 -0.25
CA VAL A 305 -20.68 -19.27 -1.56
C VAL A 305 -22.09 -19.84 -1.60
N SER A 306 -22.52 -20.48 -0.52
CA SER A 306 -23.84 -21.11 -0.37
C SER A 306 -24.88 -20.22 0.31
N LEU A 307 -24.57 -18.93 0.48
CA LEU A 307 -25.41 -17.89 1.10
C LEU A 307 -25.66 -16.78 0.09
#